data_AF-A0A7Y0J7L6-F1
#
_entry.id   AF-A0A7Y0J7L6-F1
#
_cell.length_a   1.000
_cell.length_b   1.000
_cell.length_c   1.000
_cell.angle_alpha   90.00
_cell.angle_beta   90.00
_cell.angle_gamma   90.00
#
_symmetry.space_group_name_H-M   'P 1'
#
loop_
_entity.id
_entity.type
_entity.pdbx_description
1 polymer ?
#
loop_
_entity_poly.entity_id
_entity_poly.type
_entity_poly.pdbx_seq_one_letter_code
_entity_poly.pdbx_strand_id
1 'polypeptide(L)'
;MNCPPEEGLPLPPPFMFACGDCAELLAALVRKVTADAGCFSEQLAVAVHVADAHLEDVPPPHADCAICTGYQERADAHADVQRHWAEHRARDLFLPKDVARLL
;
A
#
# COMPACT_ATOMS: atom_id res chain seq x y z
N MET A 1 3.93 -33.45 -7.19
CA MET A 1 4.30 -32.07 -7.60
C MET A 1 3.78 -31.16 -6.51
N ASN A 2 4.65 -30.71 -5.61
CA ASN A 2 4.27 -29.77 -4.56
C ASN A 2 4.32 -28.37 -5.17
N CYS A 3 3.16 -27.74 -5.39
CA CYS A 3 3.11 -26.28 -5.51
C CYS A 3 3.59 -25.69 -4.17
N PRO A 4 4.55 -24.75 -4.16
CA PRO A 4 4.81 -23.97 -2.95
C PRO A 4 3.53 -23.20 -2.57
N PRO A 5 3.33 -22.86 -1.29
CA PRO A 5 2.14 -22.12 -0.87
C PRO A 5 2.12 -20.79 -1.63
N GLU A 6 0.97 -20.46 -2.21
CA GLU A 6 0.77 -19.18 -2.90
C GLU A 6 1.02 -18.03 -1.92
N GLU A 7 2.20 -17.39 -2.00
CA GLU A 7 2.37 -16.03 -1.52
C GLU A 7 1.65 -15.09 -2.51
N GLY A 8 0.33 -15.22 -2.56
CA GLY A 8 -0.54 -14.37 -3.34
C GLY A 8 -0.55 -12.95 -2.80
N LEU A 9 -0.92 -11.99 -3.66
CA LEU A 9 -1.27 -10.64 -3.23
C LEU A 9 -2.24 -10.73 -2.04
N PRO A 10 -2.04 -9.96 -0.95
CA PRO A 10 -2.98 -9.98 0.15
C PRO A 10 -4.35 -9.57 -0.38
N LEU A 11 -5.40 -10.21 0.15
CA LEU A 11 -6.76 -9.80 -0.17
C LEU A 11 -7.00 -8.40 0.45
N PRO A 12 -7.35 -7.38 -0.34
CA PRO A 12 -7.64 -6.06 0.20
C PRO A 12 -8.78 -6.10 1.23
N PRO A 13 -8.76 -5.24 2.25
CA PRO A 13 -9.84 -5.15 3.22
C PRO A 13 -11.17 -4.71 2.58
N PRO A 14 -12.33 -5.06 3.18
CA PRO A 14 -13.65 -4.80 2.60
C PRO A 14 -13.91 -3.33 2.22
N PHE A 15 -13.35 -2.37 2.96
CA PHE A 15 -13.57 -0.94 2.68
C PHE A 15 -13.07 -0.54 1.29
N MET A 16 -11.99 -1.17 0.81
CA MET A 16 -11.40 -0.87 -0.51
C MET A 16 -12.29 -1.38 -1.66
N PHE A 17 -13.20 -2.31 -1.39
CA PHE A 17 -14.22 -2.73 -2.36
C PHE A 17 -15.52 -1.95 -2.23
N ALA A 18 -15.80 -1.37 -1.05
CA ALA A 18 -16.95 -0.49 -0.83
C ALA A 18 -16.71 0.93 -1.35
N CYS A 19 -15.47 1.39 -1.37
CA CYS A 19 -15.05 2.65 -1.98
C CYS A 19 -14.85 2.47 -3.50
N GLY A 20 -15.61 3.22 -4.30
CA GLY A 20 -15.55 3.14 -5.77
C GLY A 20 -14.16 3.46 -6.34
N ASP A 21 -13.53 4.53 -5.85
CA ASP A 21 -12.20 4.94 -6.29
C ASP A 21 -11.14 3.89 -5.93
N CYS A 22 -11.18 3.34 -4.70
CA CYS A 22 -10.31 2.23 -4.31
C CYS A 22 -10.47 1.03 -5.25
N ALA A 23 -11.72 0.65 -5.55
CA ALA A 23 -12.01 -0.51 -6.39
C ALA A 23 -11.51 -0.30 -7.84
N GLU A 24 -11.66 0.90 -8.39
CA GLU A 24 -11.16 1.23 -9.73
C GLU A 24 -9.62 1.21 -9.81
N LEU A 25 -8.96 1.78 -8.80
CA LEU A 25 -7.50 1.81 -8.69
C LEU A 25 -6.92 0.41 -8.48
N LEU A 26 -7.55 -0.41 -7.62
CA LEU A 26 -7.19 -1.82 -7.46
C LEU A 26 -7.35 -2.60 -8.76
N ALA A 27 -8.44 -2.38 -9.50
CA ALA A 27 -8.63 -3.01 -10.80
C ALA A 27 -7.56 -2.59 -11.82
N ALA A 28 -7.12 -1.32 -11.80
CA ALA A 28 -6.01 -0.85 -12.64
C ALA A 28 -4.68 -1.54 -12.28
N LEU A 29 -4.38 -1.65 -10.98
CA LEU A 29 -3.21 -2.37 -10.50
C LEU A 29 -3.22 -3.83 -10.94
N VAL A 30 -4.34 -4.54 -10.71
CA VAL A 30 -4.50 -5.96 -11.09
C VAL A 30 -4.30 -6.14 -12.60
N ARG A 31 -4.85 -5.25 -13.44
CA ARG A 31 -4.62 -5.30 -14.89
C ARG A 31 -3.13 -5.22 -15.25
N LYS A 32 -2.36 -4.35 -14.59
CA LYS A 32 -0.91 -4.23 -14.84
C LYS A 32 -0.14 -5.47 -14.39
N VAL A 33 -0.42 -5.95 -13.18
CA VAL A 33 0.22 -7.17 -12.63
C VAL A 33 -0.08 -8.37 -13.53
N THR A 34 -1.33 -8.52 -13.98
CA THR A 34 -1.75 -9.64 -14.85
C THR A 34 -1.07 -9.59 -16.22
N ALA A 35 -0.79 -8.38 -16.71
CA ALA A 35 -0.09 -8.17 -17.98
C ALA A 35 1.44 -8.26 -17.86
N ASP A 36 1.98 -8.62 -16.69
CA ASP A 36 3.42 -8.59 -16.37
C ASP A 36 4.09 -7.25 -16.73
N ALA A 37 3.34 -6.16 -16.54
CA ALA A 37 3.80 -4.80 -16.81
C ALA A 37 4.24 -4.11 -15.52
N GLY A 38 5.15 -3.14 -15.64
CA GLY A 38 5.47 -2.23 -14.54
C GLY A 38 4.20 -1.56 -14.00
N CYS A 39 4.00 -1.64 -12.68
CA CYS A 39 2.77 -1.21 -12.02
C CYS A 39 3.01 -0.19 -10.87
N PHE A 40 4.20 0.40 -10.81
CA PHE A 40 4.58 1.30 -9.72
C PHE A 40 3.62 2.50 -9.57
N SER A 41 3.22 3.10 -10.69
CA SER A 41 2.29 4.24 -10.67
C SER A 41 0.91 3.85 -10.13
N GLU A 42 0.42 2.66 -10.47
CA GLU A 42 -0.86 2.13 -9.99
C GLU A 42 -0.78 1.78 -8.50
N GLN A 43 0.34 1.19 -8.05
CA GLN A 43 0.58 0.96 -6.62
C GLN A 43 0.56 2.27 -5.84
N LEU A 44 1.25 3.30 -6.34
CA LEU A 44 1.30 4.61 -5.70
C LEU A 44 -0.09 5.27 -5.70
N ALA A 45 -0.85 5.17 -6.79
CA ALA A 45 -2.18 5.75 -6.86
C ALA A 45 -3.14 5.16 -5.82
N VAL A 46 -3.12 3.84 -5.61
CA VAL A 46 -3.91 3.19 -4.55
C VAL A 46 -3.47 3.70 -3.17
N ALA A 47 -2.16 3.71 -2.89
CA ALA A 47 -1.63 4.14 -1.60
C ALA A 47 -1.95 5.61 -1.28
N VAL A 48 -1.83 6.50 -2.27
CA VAL A 48 -2.18 7.92 -2.17
C VAL A 48 -3.66 8.08 -1.83
N HIS A 49 -4.54 7.40 -2.55
CA HIS A 49 -5.97 7.53 -2.29
C HIS A 49 -6.34 7.01 -0.89
N VAL A 50 -5.79 5.87 -0.47
CA VAL A 50 -6.02 5.36 0.90
C VAL A 50 -5.51 6.35 1.95
N ALA A 51 -4.31 6.92 1.77
CA ALA A 51 -3.76 7.90 2.71
C ALA A 51 -4.60 9.19 2.80
N ASP A 52 -5.19 9.62 1.69
CA ASP A 52 -5.99 10.85 1.61
C ASP A 52 -7.45 10.66 2.09
N ALA A 53 -8.08 9.52 1.74
CA ALA A 53 -9.52 9.30 1.93
C ALA A 53 -9.87 8.30 3.05
N HIS A 54 -8.90 7.50 3.49
CA HIS A 54 -9.10 6.39 4.43
C HIS A 54 -7.98 6.35 5.48
N LEU A 55 -7.62 7.52 6.02
CA LEU A 55 -6.50 7.66 6.96
C LEU A 55 -6.69 6.79 8.21
N GLU A 56 -7.92 6.63 8.69
CA GLU A 56 -8.26 5.77 9.82
C GLU A 56 -8.02 4.27 9.55
N ASP A 57 -8.02 3.86 8.29
CA ASP A 57 -7.82 2.47 7.85
C ASP A 57 -6.35 2.17 7.52
N VAL A 58 -5.47 3.18 7.52
CA VAL A 58 -4.04 3.00 7.27
C VAL A 58 -3.41 2.16 8.39
N PRO A 59 -2.71 1.04 8.06
CA PRO A 59 -2.05 0.20 9.06
C PRO A 59 -1.12 0.98 9.98
N PRO A 60 -0.95 0.58 11.26
CA PRO A 60 -0.01 1.24 12.17
C PRO A 60 1.44 1.14 11.66
N PRO A 61 2.37 1.98 12.17
CA PRO A 61 3.78 1.89 11.82
C PRO A 61 4.37 0.48 11.97
N HIS A 62 5.17 0.07 11.01
CA HIS A 62 5.84 -1.23 11.03
C HIS A 62 7.00 -1.22 12.03
N ALA A 63 7.04 -2.21 12.94
CA ALA A 63 8.10 -2.32 13.95
C ALA A 63 9.50 -2.53 13.35
N ASP A 64 9.59 -3.32 12.27
CA ASP A 64 10.85 -3.71 11.63
C ASP A 64 10.99 -3.09 10.23
N CYS A 65 10.85 -1.76 10.12
CA CYS A 65 10.96 -1.05 8.86
C CYS A 65 11.77 0.24 8.99
N ALA A 66 12.95 0.25 8.38
CA ALA A 66 13.84 1.43 8.37
C ALA A 66 13.18 2.68 7.76
N ILE A 67 12.25 2.49 6.80
CA ILE A 67 11.50 3.59 6.19
C ILE A 67 10.53 4.21 7.20
N CYS A 68 9.79 3.39 7.95
CA CYS A 68 8.96 3.87 9.05
C CYS A 68 9.79 4.59 10.12
N THR A 69 10.96 4.07 10.49
CA THR A 69 11.87 4.75 11.42
C THR A 69 12.25 6.13 10.92
N GLY A 70 12.68 6.24 9.66
CA GLY A 70 13.06 7.53 9.06
C GLY A 70 11.89 8.51 8.93
N TYR A 71 10.66 8.05 8.73
CA TYR A 71 9.47 8.92 8.78
C TYR A 71 9.15 9.36 10.21
N GLN A 72 9.21 8.45 11.18
CA GLN A 72 8.94 8.73 12.59
C GLN A 72 9.90 9.79 13.15
N GLU A 73 11.19 9.74 12.80
CA GLU A 73 12.18 10.75 13.19
C GLU A 73 11.89 12.15 12.64
N ARG A 74 11.09 12.23 11.55
CA ARG A 74 10.71 13.47 10.86
C ARG A 74 9.23 13.80 11.03
N ALA A 75 8.53 13.10 11.93
CA ALA A 75 7.07 13.16 12.07
C ALA A 75 6.56 14.61 12.29
N ASP A 76 7.32 15.42 13.02
CA ASP A 76 6.95 16.80 13.34
C ASP A 76 7.43 17.84 12.30
N ALA A 77 8.13 17.40 11.25
CA ALA A 77 8.82 18.32 10.33
C ALA A 77 7.89 18.94 9.28
N HIS A 78 6.91 18.20 8.74
CA HIS A 78 5.98 18.71 7.74
C HIS A 78 4.74 17.81 7.56
N ALA A 79 3.60 18.40 7.18
CA ALA A 79 2.38 17.66 6.86
C ALA A 79 2.60 16.63 5.72
N ASP A 80 3.44 16.98 4.74
CA ASP A 80 3.77 16.07 3.63
C ASP A 80 4.53 14.82 4.11
N VAL A 81 5.30 14.92 5.20
CA VAL A 81 6.00 13.76 5.78
C VAL A 81 5.00 12.77 6.36
N GLN A 82 3.97 13.26 7.05
CA GLN A 82 2.88 12.42 7.57
C GLN A 82 2.09 11.74 6.46
N ARG A 83 1.81 12.47 5.39
CA ARG A 83 1.13 11.93 4.21
C ARG A 83 1.94 10.82 3.55
N HIS A 84 3.20 11.06 3.20
CA HIS A 84 4.05 10.04 2.58
C HIS A 84 4.28 8.84 3.51
N TRP A 85 4.30 9.04 4.83
CA TRP A 85 4.35 7.94 5.79
C TRP A 85 3.06 7.11 5.79
N ALA A 86 1.89 7.73 5.68
CA ALA A 86 0.63 7.03 5.52
C ALA A 86 0.58 6.24 4.21
N GLU A 87 1.03 6.83 3.09
CA GLU A 87 1.14 6.16 1.79
C GLU A 87 2.00 4.89 1.88
N HIS A 88 3.17 4.97 2.50
CA HIS A 88 4.05 3.82 2.73
C HIS A 88 3.33 2.69 3.49
N ARG A 89 2.62 3.02 4.57
CA ARG A 89 1.89 2.03 5.38
C ARG A 89 0.67 1.45 4.68
N ALA A 90 -0.02 2.23 3.85
CA ALA A 90 -1.20 1.79 3.10
C ALA A 90 -0.90 0.63 2.14
N ARG A 91 0.34 0.50 1.66
CA ARG A 91 0.76 -0.56 0.74
C ARG A 91 0.60 -1.98 1.32
N ASP A 92 0.72 -2.15 2.64
CA ASP A 92 0.54 -3.45 3.32
C ASP A 92 -0.89 -3.99 3.18
N LEU A 93 -1.86 -3.15 2.78
CA LEU A 93 -3.26 -3.56 2.56
C LEU A 93 -3.47 -4.35 1.27
N PHE A 94 -2.60 -4.19 0.27
CA PHE A 94 -2.82 -4.74 -1.07
C PHE A 94 -1.55 -5.26 -1.77
N LEU A 95 -0.38 -5.17 -1.11
CA LEU A 95 0.90 -5.74 -1.58
C LEU A 95 1.50 -6.71 -0.55
N PRO A 96 2.27 -7.72 -0.99
CA PRO A 96 3.05 -8.56 -0.09
C PRO A 96 4.01 -7.70 0.76
N LYS A 97 4.25 -8.08 2.01
CA LYS A 97 5.01 -7.26 2.99
C LYS A 97 6.42 -6.88 2.51
N ASP A 98 7.08 -7.81 1.83
CA ASP A 98 8.41 -7.64 1.25
C ASP A 98 8.42 -6.63 0.10
N VAL A 99 7.32 -6.49 -0.65
CA VAL A 99 7.15 -5.49 -1.72
C VAL A 99 6.65 -4.16 -1.18
N ALA A 100 5.66 -4.20 -0.29
CA ALA A 100 5.00 -3.04 0.31
C ALA A 100 5.99 -2.11 1.03
N ARG A 101 7.06 -2.69 1.59
CA ARG A 101 8.00 -1.99 2.48
C ARG A 101 9.32 -1.59 1.82
N LEU A 102 9.45 -1.75 0.50
CA LEU A 102 10.67 -1.37 -0.24
C LEU A 102 10.85 0.14 -0.37
N LEU A 103 9.76 0.91 -0.35
CA LEU A 103 9.72 2.35 -0.64
C LEU A 103 8.68 3.05 0.25
#